data_AF-A0A559A772-F1
#
_entry.id   AF-A0A559A772-F1
#
_cell.length_a   1.000
_cell.length_b   1.000
_cell.length_c   1.000
_cell.angle_alpha   90.00
_cell.angle_beta   90.00
_cell.angle_gamma   90.00
#
_symmetry.space_group_name_H-M   'P 1'
#
loop_
_entity.id
_entity.type
_entity.pdbx_description
1 polymer ?
#
loop_
_entity_poly.entity_id
_entity_poly.type
_entity_poly.pdbx_seq_one_letter_code
_entity_poly.pdbx_strand_id
1 'polypeptide(L)' 'MANTPIKPGTDNQKPGRYVDVGPRGGKVTNGHTATIGKGDRLPPTSAKGNGWKKV' A
#
# COMPACT_ATOMS: atom_id res chain seq x y z
N MET A 1 -8.12 -1.59 15.34
CA MET A 1 -6.79 -1.95 14.76
C MET A 1 -6.28 -0.70 14.06
N ALA A 2 -5.08 -0.23 14.39
CA ALA A 2 -4.56 1.04 13.88
C ALA A 2 -4.63 1.05 12.34
N ASN A 3 -5.48 1.92 11.78
CA ASN A 3 -5.80 2.03 10.35
C ASN A 3 -4.65 2.69 9.55
N THR A 4 -3.41 2.47 9.97
CA THR A 4 -2.25 3.14 9.40
C THR A 4 -1.84 2.43 8.12
N PRO A 5 -1.82 3.12 6.97
CA PRO A 5 -1.32 2.58 5.71
C PRO A 5 0.12 2.08 5.80
N ILE A 6 0.43 0.99 5.10
CA ILE A 6 1.79 0.47 5.00
C ILE A 6 2.60 1.40 4.08
N LYS A 7 3.80 1.82 4.49
CA LYS A 7 4.61 2.74 3.68
C LYS A 7 5.05 2.08 2.36
N PRO A 8 5.13 2.82 1.25
CA PRO A 8 5.80 2.33 0.05
C PRO A 8 7.25 1.97 0.39
N GLY A 9 7.81 1.00 -0.32
CA GLY A 9 9.15 0.51 -0.04
C GLY A 9 9.26 -0.44 1.17
N THR A 10 8.15 -0.77 1.84
CA THR A 10 8.19 -1.81 2.87
C THR A 10 8.36 -3.18 2.20
N ASP A 11 9.33 -3.94 2.65
CA ASP A 11 9.60 -5.31 2.20
C ASP A 11 8.88 -6.34 3.07
N ASN A 12 9.02 -7.61 2.68
CA ASN A 12 8.55 -8.78 3.43
C ASN A 12 7.07 -8.73 3.81
N GLN A 13 6.27 -8.01 3.01
CA GLN A 13 4.84 -7.94 3.17
C GLN A 13 4.19 -9.25 2.70
N LYS A 14 3.02 -9.56 3.27
CA LYS A 14 2.30 -10.79 2.92
C LYS A 14 1.94 -10.77 1.44
N PRO A 15 2.27 -11.80 0.65
CA PRO A 15 1.90 -11.83 -0.76
C PRO A 15 0.39 -11.63 -0.96
N GLY A 16 0.02 -10.95 -2.03
CA GLY A 16 -1.36 -10.63 -2.35
C GLY A 16 -1.52 -9.24 -2.95
N ARG A 17 -2.77 -8.79 -3.01
CA ARG A 17 -3.15 -7.52 -3.62
C ARG A 17 -3.22 -6.42 -2.57
N TYR A 18 -2.75 -5.26 -2.96
CA TYR A 18 -2.68 -4.04 -2.17
C TYR A 18 -3.28 -2.89 -2.99
N VAL A 19 -3.94 -1.98 -2.29
CA VAL A 19 -4.51 -0.76 -2.86
C VAL A 19 -3.91 0.46 -2.19
N ASP A 20 -3.68 1.49 -2.98
CA ASP A 20 -3.22 2.79 -2.50
C ASP A 20 -4.33 3.45 -1.66
N VAL A 21 -3.95 3.89 -0.47
CA VAL A 21 -4.79 4.62 0.47
C VAL A 21 -4.06 5.86 0.97
N GLY A 22 -4.81 6.92 1.25
CA GLY A 22 -4.26 8.17 1.77
C GLY A 22 -3.65 7.98 3.16
N PRO A 23 -2.96 8.99 3.72
CA PRO A 23 -2.20 8.90 4.97
C PRO A 23 -2.98 8.37 6.19
N ARG A 24 -4.31 8.47 6.15
CA ARG A 24 -5.23 8.01 7.21
C ARG A 24 -6.07 6.78 6.83
N GLY A 25 -5.69 6.07 5.75
CA GLY A 25 -6.41 4.88 5.28
C GLY A 25 -7.65 5.17 4.43
N GLY A 26 -7.85 6.41 3.99
CA GLY A 26 -8.94 6.80 3.09
C GLY A 26 -8.68 6.37 1.65
N LYS A 27 -9.75 6.22 0.85
CA LYS A 27 -9.64 5.86 -0.57
C LYS A 27 -8.98 6.98 -1.36
N VAL A 28 -8.01 6.64 -2.22
CA VAL A 28 -7.42 7.56 -3.19
C VAL A 28 -8.14 7.41 -4.52
N THR A 29 -8.67 8.51 -5.05
CA THR A 29 -9.26 8.54 -6.39
C THR A 29 -8.15 8.32 -7.41
N ASN A 30 -8.31 7.32 -8.29
CA ASN A 30 -7.27 6.85 -9.23
C ASN A 30 -5.98 6.35 -8.54
N GLY A 31 -6.08 5.86 -7.30
CA GLY A 31 -4.96 5.25 -6.59
C GLY A 31 -4.45 3.99 -7.27
N HIS A 32 -3.16 3.70 -7.12
CA HIS A 32 -2.55 2.51 -7.68
C HIS A 32 -3.03 1.22 -6.98
N THR A 33 -2.94 0.10 -7.69
CA THR A 33 -3.06 -1.23 -7.09
C THR A 33 -1.81 -2.04 -7.38
N ALA A 34 -1.27 -2.71 -6.37
CA ALA A 34 -0.07 -3.51 -6.48
C ALA A 34 -0.37 -4.96 -6.08
N THR A 35 0.18 -5.91 -6.81
CA THR A 35 0.20 -7.32 -6.39
C THR A 35 1.65 -7.67 -6.12
N ILE A 36 1.96 -8.11 -4.91
CA ILE A 36 3.31 -8.47 -4.48
C ILE A 36 3.39 -9.96 -4.13
N GLY A 37 4.53 -10.59 -4.44
CA GLY A 37 4.91 -11.93 -4.03
C GLY A 37 5.70 -11.95 -2.70
N LYS A 38 6.15 -13.14 -2.32
CA LYS A 38 6.99 -13.31 -1.12
C LYS A 38 8.40 -12.78 -1.42
N GLY A 39 8.87 -11.84 -0.59
CA GLY A 39 10.18 -11.19 -0.77
C GLY A 39 10.12 -9.93 -1.63
N ASP A 40 8.98 -9.63 -2.23
CA ASP A 40 8.78 -8.38 -2.96
C ASP A 40 8.60 -7.19 -2.03
N ARG A 41 8.92 -6.02 -2.58
CA ARG A 41 8.75 -4.73 -1.93
C ARG A 41 7.53 -4.02 -2.49
N LEU A 42 6.78 -3.34 -1.61
CA LEU A 42 5.66 -2.51 -2.04
C LEU A 42 6.15 -1.36 -2.94
N PRO A 43 5.55 -1.15 -4.13
CA PRO A 43 5.95 -0.08 -5.04
C PRO A 43 5.65 1.31 -4.45
N PRO A 44 6.18 2.38 -5.05
CA PRO A 44 5.77 3.74 -4.71
C PRO A 44 4.27 3.95 -4.93
N THR A 45 3.66 4.73 -4.04
CA THR A 45 2.25 5.16 -4.13
C THR A 45 2.10 6.34 -5.08
N SER A 46 0.86 6.67 -5.46
CA SER A 46 0.55 7.76 -6.39
C SER A 46 0.93 9.14 -5.85
N ALA A 47 0.89 9.34 -4.53
CA ALA A 47 1.24 10.60 -3.89
C ALA A 47 2.05 10.41 -2.61
N LYS A 48 2.89 11.40 -2.29
CA LYS A 48 3.69 11.42 -1.06
C LYS A 48 2.76 11.43 0.17
N GLY A 49 3.02 10.53 1.10
CA GLY A 49 2.24 10.37 2.33
C GLY A 49 1.14 9.32 2.25
N ASN A 50 0.79 8.86 1.04
CA ASN A 50 -0.04 7.68 0.88
C ASN A 50 0.69 6.42 1.34
N GLY A 51 -0.07 5.35 1.55
CA GLY A 51 0.47 4.02 1.76
C GLY A 51 -0.42 2.95 1.15
N TRP A 52 -0.17 1.71 1.55
CA TRP A 52 -0.81 0.53 1.01
C TRP A 52 -1.71 -0.12 2.05
N LYS A 53 -2.87 -0.58 1.59
CA LYS A 53 -3.77 -1.42 2.37
C LYS A 53 -3.95 -2.74 1.64
N LYS A 54 -3.76 -3.85 2.35
CA LYS A 54 -4.06 -5.18 1.80
C LYS A 54 -5.56 -5.34 1.60
N VAL A 55 -5.95 -5.88 0.45
CA VAL A 55 -7.33 -6.24 0.10
C VAL A 55 -7.49 -7.74 -0.09
#